data_AF-A0A553M4E1-F1
#
_entry.id   AF-A0A553M4E1-F1
#
_cell.length_a   1.000
_cell.length_b   1.000
_cell.length_c   1.000
_cell.angle_alpha   90.00
_cell.angle_beta   90.00
_cell.angle_gamma   90.00
#
_symmetry.space_group_name_H-M   'P 1'
#
loop_
_entity.id
_entity.type
_entity.pdbx_description
1 polymer ?
#
loop_
_entity_poly.entity_id
_entity_poly.type
_entity_poly.pdbx_seq_one_letter_code
_entity_poly.pdbx_strand_id
1 'polypeptide(L)' 'MDERWLQKQVRNCLRHYGYDDDMMPLGEDDWRELCTRIAAAKERQPNADIYELVHDAVYRFITSA' A
#
# COMPACT_ATOMS: atom_id res chain seq x y z
N MET A 1 -12.95 -5.46 2.17
CA MET A 1 -12.26 -4.20 2.50
C MET A 1 -12.39 -3.30 1.27
N ASP A 2 -12.77 -2.03 1.41
CA ASP A 2 -13.00 -1.16 0.25
C ASP A 2 -11.70 -0.82 -0.49
N GLU A 3 -11.55 -1.29 -1.72
CA GLU A 3 -10.37 -1.05 -2.57
C GLU A 3 -10.10 0.45 -2.78
N ARG A 4 -11.15 1.26 -2.96
CA ARG A 4 -11.02 2.72 -3.06
C ARG A 4 -10.42 3.37 -1.81
N TRP A 5 -10.80 2.88 -0.63
CA TRP A 5 -10.28 3.41 0.62
C TRP A 5 -8.82 3.01 0.79
N LEU A 6 -8.47 1.77 0.44
CA LEU A 6 -7.09 1.28 0.51
C LEU A 6 -6.17 2.02 -0.46
N GLN A 7 -6.62 2.26 -1.69
CA GLN A 7 -5.92 3.08 -2.67
C GLN A 7 -5.64 4.49 -2.13
N LYS A 8 -6.61 5.08 -1.43
CA LYS A 8 -6.43 6.41 -0.81
C LYS A 8 -5.38 6.38 0.31
N GLN A 9 -5.34 5.31 1.12
CA GLN A 9 -4.33 5.16 2.17
C GLN A 9 -2.93 5.02 1.59
N VAL A 10 -2.77 4.14 0.60
CA VAL A 10 -1.49 3.94 -0.11
C VAL A 10 -1.06 5.25 -0.79
N ARG A 11 -1.96 5.98 -1.45
CA ARG A 11 -1.67 7.32 -2.03
C ARG A 11 -1.16 8.31 -0.99
N ASN A 12 -1.84 8.42 0.14
CA ASN A 12 -1.41 9.31 1.22
C ASN A 12 -0.05 8.90 1.80
N CYS A 13 0.18 7.59 1.92
CA CYS A 13 1.44 7.04 2.40
C CYS A 13 2.60 7.37 1.44
N LEU A 14 2.41 7.15 0.14
CA LEU A 14 3.40 7.51 -0.90
C LEU A 14 3.71 9.00 -0.92
N ARG A 15 2.70 9.87 -0.75
CA ARG A 15 2.92 11.31 -0.61
C ARG A 15 3.77 11.68 0.60
N HIS A 16 3.62 10.98 1.72
CA HIS A 16 4.51 11.16 2.87
C HIS A 16 5.96 10.78 2.57
N TYR A 17 6.18 9.86 1.64
CA TYR A 17 7.50 9.50 1.14
C TYR A 17 8.05 10.44 0.05
N GLY A 18 7.27 11.46 -0.36
CA GLY A 18 7.68 12.42 -1.40
C GLY A 18 7.40 11.95 -2.82
N TYR A 19 6.63 10.87 -3.01
CA TYR A 19 6.12 10.49 -4.32
C TYR A 19 4.92 11.38 -4.69
N ASP A 20 5.11 12.21 -5.71
CA ASP A 20 4.05 13.03 -6.29
C ASP A 20 3.11 12.21 -7.19
N ASP A 21 1.90 12.71 -7.44
CA ASP A 21 0.90 12.04 -8.30
C ASP A 21 1.44 11.77 -9.72
N ASP A 22 2.43 12.56 -10.16
CA ASP A 22 3.14 12.45 -11.45
C ASP A 22 4.29 11.43 -11.41
N MET A 23 4.85 11.17 -10.22
CA MET A 23 5.91 10.17 -9.98
C MET A 23 5.35 8.85 -9.46
N MET A 24 4.05 8.62 -9.60
CA MET A 24 3.39 7.46 -9.04
C MET A 24 3.95 6.18 -9.68
N PRO A 25 4.80 5.39 -8.98
CA PRO A 25 5.56 4.31 -9.62
C PRO A 25 4.76 3.00 -9.69
N LEU A 26 3.47 3.04 -9.34
CA LEU A 26 2.61 1.87 -9.20
C LEU A 26 1.73 1.72 -10.44
N GLY A 27 2.04 0.72 -11.27
CA GLY A 27 1.13 0.25 -12.30
C GLY A 27 -0.09 -0.47 -11.69
N GLU A 28 -1.07 -0.81 -12.53
CA GLU A 28 -2.24 -1.60 -12.09
C GLU A 28 -1.86 -2.95 -11.46
N ASP A 29 -0.77 -3.57 -11.94
CA ASP A 29 -0.28 -4.84 -11.43
C ASP A 29 0.32 -4.69 -10.02
N ASP A 30 1.15 -3.66 -9.81
CA ASP A 30 1.71 -3.34 -8.50
C ASP A 30 0.61 -3.02 -7.48
N TRP A 31 -0.44 -2.31 -7.92
CA TRP A 31 -1.61 -2.05 -7.11
C TRP A 31 -2.33 -3.31 -6.67
N ARG A 32 -2.51 -4.27 -7.59
CA ARG A 32 -3.08 -5.57 -7.26
C ARG A 32 -2.20 -6.32 -6.28
N GLU A 33 -0.89 -6.35 -6.48
CA GLU A 33 0.03 -7.03 -5.57
C GLU A 33 0.01 -6.40 -4.16
N LEU A 34 0.02 -5.06 -4.06
CA LEU A 34 -0.12 -4.33 -2.80
C LEU A 34 -1.42 -4.67 -2.08
N CYS A 35 -2.55 -4.61 -2.77
CA CYS A 35 -3.85 -4.97 -2.23
C CYS A 35 -3.87 -6.43 -1.73
N THR A 36 -3.33 -7.37 -2.50
CA THR A 36 -3.24 -8.78 -2.12
C THR A 36 -2.36 -8.97 -0.89
N ARG A 37 -1.20 -8.32 -0.82
CA ARG A 37 -0.31 -8.39 0.35
C ARG A 37 -0.95 -7.84 1.61
N ILE A 38 -1.60 -6.68 1.52
CA ILE A 38 -2.26 -6.05 2.66
C ILE A 38 -3.44 -6.91 3.13
N ALA A 39 -4.24 -7.45 2.21
CA ALA A 39 -5.33 -8.36 2.55
C ALA A 39 -4.80 -9.62 3.27
N ALA A 40 -3.79 -10.27 2.71
CA ALA A 40 -3.17 -11.45 3.33
C ALA A 40 -2.55 -11.15 4.70
N ALA A 41 -1.94 -9.97 4.87
CA ALA A 41 -1.38 -9.55 6.15
C ALA A 41 -2.47 -9.26 7.18
N LYS A 42 -3.61 -8.68 6.76
CA LYS A 42 -4.77 -8.45 7.62
C LYS A 42 -5.46 -9.75 8.02
N GLU A 43 -5.51 -10.74 7.15
CA GLU A 43 -6.01 -12.08 7.49
C GLU A 43 -5.11 -12.79 8.51
N ARG A 44 -3.78 -12.67 8.35
CA ARG A 44 -2.80 -13.20 9.30
C ARG A 44 -2.80 -12.48 10.64
N GLN A 45 -3.05 -11.17 10.61
CA GLN A 45 -3.04 -10.29 11.78
C GLN A 45 -4.29 -9.39 11.78
N PRO A 46 -5.45 -9.93 12.18
CA PRO A 46 -6.69 -9.15 12.17
C PRO A 46 -6.64 -7.93 13.09
N ASN A 47 -5.83 -7.98 14.16
CA ASN A 47 -5.61 -6.87 15.09
C ASN A 47 -4.55 -5.86 14.62
N ALA A 48 -3.80 -6.12 13.55
CA ALA A 48 -2.79 -5.19 13.06
C ALA A 48 -3.46 -3.93 12.47
N ASP A 49 -2.84 -2.78 12.69
CA ASP A 49 -3.31 -1.53 12.11
C ASP A 49 -3.14 -1.57 10.59
N ILE A 50 -4.17 -1.19 9.84
CA ILE A 50 -4.08 -1.15 8.38
C ILE A 50 -3.02 -0.14 7.94
N TYR A 51 -2.83 0.94 8.68
CA TYR A 51 -1.81 1.93 8.36
C TYR A 51 -0.41 1.32 8.41
N GLU A 52 -0.11 0.52 9.43
CA GLU A 52 1.18 -0.21 9.52
C GLU A 52 1.34 -1.23 8.39
N LEU A 53 0.27 -1.96 8.06
CA LEU A 53 0.30 -2.95 6.95
C LEU A 53 0.54 -2.28 5.60
N VAL A 54 -0.14 -1.15 5.34
CA VAL A 54 0.06 -0.32 4.15
C VAL A 54 1.48 0.21 4.12
N HIS A 55 1.98 0.73 5.24
CA HIS A 55 3.32 1.29 5.34
C HIS A 55 4.40 0.24 5.09
N ASP A 56 4.30 -0.96 5.68
CA ASP A 56 5.24 -2.07 5.46
C ASP A 56 5.23 -2.54 3.99
N ALA A 57 4.04 -2.66 3.38
CA ALA A 57 3.90 -3.06 1.99
C ALA A 57 4.47 -2.01 1.03
N VAL A 58 4.16 -0.73 1.24
CA VAL A 58 4.66 0.40 0.44
C VAL A 58 6.17 0.57 0.63
N TYR A 59 6.67 0.47 1.86
CA TYR A 59 8.10 0.58 2.15
C TYR A 59 8.91 -0.52 1.45
N ARG A 60 8.43 -1.78 1.51
CA ARG A 60 9.06 -2.88 0.75
C ARG A 60 8.99 -2.65 -0.74
N PHE A 61 7.87 -2.12 -1.25
CA PHE A 61 7.73 -1.84 -2.66
C PHE A 61 8.79 -0.81 -3.12
N ILE A 62 8.89 0.32 -2.42
CA ILE A 62 9.89 1.36 -2.69
C ILE A 62 11.32 0.83 -2.57
N THR A 63 11.61 0.03 -1.54
CA THR A 63 12.97 -0.47 -1.27
C THR A 63 13.38 -1.62 -2.20
N SER A 64 12.40 -2.33 -2.77
CA SER A 64 12.62 -3.47 -3.65
C SER A 64 12.46 -3.13 -5.15
N ALA A 65 12.20 -1.86 -5.48
CA ALA A 65 12.08 -1.32 -6.84
C ALA A 65 13.41 -0.76 -7.37
#